data_AF-A0A3D4NZ34-F1
#
_entry.id   AF-A0A3D4NZ34-F1
#
_cell.length_a   1.000
_cell.length_b   1.000
_cell.length_c   1.000
_cell.angle_alpha   90.00
_cell.angle_beta   90.00
_cell.angle_gamma   90.00
#
_symmetry.space_group_name_H-M   'P 1'
#
loop_
_entity.id
_entity.type
_entity.pdbx_description
1 polymer ?
#
loop_
_entity_poly.entity_id
_entity_poly.type
_entity_poly.pdbx_seq_one_letter_code
_entity_poly.pdbx_strand_id
1 'polypeptide(L)'
;MQVALLKNIILVLLLLCVIWIIRVVVKREYENLLRAALIFLLLGAVFYYLQRTESETLTFADIRAQIKATFFPEKAPNYIYNKEEGVSGRNNYIRYYFESPGPKLSLTFDTKTQYFHIKDVYSVNRILEYLDLPKVNSAVQELASITGSRNDLTLYRWEDYPLGPLTIERGICQDRDRLESFQCIVSIMIWRR
;
A
#
# COMPACT_ATOMS: atom_id res chain seq x y z
N MET A 1 18.56 -1.48 0.66
CA MET A 1 19.89 -1.17 1.23
C MET A 1 19.95 -1.73 2.64
N GLN A 2 21.07 -2.34 3.07
CA GLN A 2 21.16 -2.88 4.43
C GLN A 2 21.02 -1.75 5.45
N VAL A 3 20.15 -1.94 6.45
CA VAL A 3 19.85 -0.91 7.46
C VAL A 3 21.09 -0.56 8.29
N ALA A 4 21.98 -1.53 8.52
CA ALA A 4 23.27 -1.31 9.16
C ALA A 4 24.17 -0.34 8.39
N LEU A 5 24.26 -0.49 7.05
CA LEU A 5 25.03 0.44 6.20
C LEU A 5 24.43 1.86 6.23
N LEU A 6 23.10 1.97 6.17
CA LEU A 6 22.41 3.27 6.23
C LEU A 6 22.63 3.97 7.58
N LYS A 7 22.53 3.23 8.70
CA LYS A 7 22.83 3.74 10.05
C LYS A 7 24.25 4.28 10.12
N ASN A 8 25.24 3.56 9.58
CA ASN A 8 26.63 4.00 9.58
C ASN A 8 26.86 5.26 8.73
N ILE A 9 26.25 5.34 7.55
CA ILE A 9 26.35 6.53 6.68
C ILE A 9 25.79 7.76 7.40
N ILE A 10 24.61 7.64 8.02
CA ILE A 10 23.97 8.76 8.72
C ILE A 10 24.76 9.15 9.97
N LEU A 11 25.36 8.19 10.67
CA LEU A 11 26.23 8.48 11.82
C LEU A 11 27.47 9.29 11.40
N VAL A 12 28.11 8.94 10.28
CA VAL A 12 29.24 9.72 9.73
C VAL A 12 28.79 11.13 9.34
N LEU A 13 27.62 11.28 8.71
CA LEU A 13 27.05 12.58 8.35
C LEU A 13 26.73 13.44 9.58
N LEU A 14 26.23 12.84 10.65
CA LEU A 14 26.02 13.52 11.94
C LEU A 14 27.35 14.02 12.51
N LEU A 15 28.40 13.20 12.47
CA LEU A 15 29.73 13.56 12.93
C LEU A 15 30.31 14.75 12.15
N LEU A 16 30.15 14.74 10.81
CA LEU A 16 30.54 15.85 9.95
C LEU A 16 29.72 17.13 10.24
N CYS A 17 28.42 17.00 10.54
CA CYS A 17 27.60 18.13 10.96
C CYS A 17 28.07 18.74 12.29
N VAL A 18 28.47 17.92 13.26
CA VAL A 18 29.03 18.41 14.54
C VAL A 18 30.31 19.21 14.28
N ILE A 19 31.22 18.70 13.44
CA ILE A 19 32.45 19.40 13.06
C ILE A 19 32.11 20.75 12.39
N TRP A 20 31.10 20.76 11.53
CA TRP A 20 30.65 21.99 10.87
C TRP A 20 30.05 23.00 11.86
N ILE A 21 29.22 22.56 12.80
CA ILE A 21 28.67 23.41 13.87
C ILE A 21 29.79 24.02 14.71
N ILE A 22 30.78 23.22 15.13
CA ILE A 22 31.95 23.71 15.87
C ILE A 22 32.68 24.79 15.07
N ARG A 23 32.90 24.57 13.78
CA ARG A 23 33.56 25.55 12.90
C ARG A 23 32.76 26.86 12.80
N VAL A 24 31.44 26.79 12.66
CA VAL A 24 30.54 27.95 12.59
C VAL A 24 30.55 28.74 13.91
N VAL A 25 30.53 28.04 15.05
CA VAL A 25 30.60 28.66 16.38
C VAL A 25 31.94 29.38 16.59
N VAL A 26 33.05 28.74 16.25
CA VAL A 26 34.40 29.34 16.36
C VAL A 26 34.53 30.59 15.48
N LYS A 27 33.97 30.56 14.27
CA LYS A 27 34.00 31.71 13.34
C LYS A 27 32.97 32.80 13.65
N ARG A 28 32.08 32.61 14.63
CA ARG A 28 30.99 33.55 14.99
C ARG A 28 30.04 33.89 13.82
N GLU A 29 29.84 32.96 12.91
CA GLU A 29 28.91 33.12 11.77
C GLU A 29 27.47 32.71 12.19
N TYR A 30 26.77 33.58 12.93
CA TYR A 30 25.46 33.25 13.51
C TYR A 30 24.37 32.94 12.47
N GLU A 31 24.46 33.45 11.25
CA GLU A 31 23.52 33.14 10.15
C GLU A 31 23.58 31.67 9.73
N ASN A 32 24.77 31.05 9.77
CA ASN A 32 24.97 29.65 9.39
C ASN A 32 24.66 28.68 10.54
N LEU A 33 24.58 29.18 11.78
CA LEU A 33 24.36 28.37 12.97
C LEU A 33 22.95 27.77 12.98
N LEU A 34 21.94 28.55 12.59
CA LEU A 34 20.55 28.08 12.51
C LEU A 34 20.36 27.02 11.42
N ARG A 35 21.03 27.19 10.26
CA ARG A 35 21.02 26.19 9.17
C ARG A 35 21.69 24.90 9.60
N ALA A 36 22.83 24.99 10.28
CA ALA A 36 23.55 23.82 10.79
C ALA A 36 22.75 23.08 11.87
N ALA A 37 22.09 23.81 12.78
CA ALA A 37 21.22 23.24 13.81
C ALA A 37 20.00 22.51 13.20
N LEU A 38 19.37 23.09 12.18
CA LEU A 38 18.24 22.46 11.47
C LEU A 38 18.65 21.15 10.77
N ILE A 39 19.79 21.15 10.07
CA ILE A 39 20.30 19.95 9.39
C ILE A 39 20.64 18.87 10.42
N PHE A 40 21.24 19.24 11.55
CA PHE A 40 21.54 18.31 12.63
C PHE A 40 20.28 17.70 13.25
N LEU A 41 19.26 18.52 13.52
CA LEU A 41 17.95 18.06 14.01
C LEU A 41 17.29 17.08 13.04
N LEU A 42 17.32 17.39 11.74
CA LEU A 42 16.74 16.55 10.70
C LEU A 42 17.46 15.21 10.61
N LEU A 43 18.80 15.21 10.55
CA LEU A 43 19.60 13.98 10.56
C LEU A 43 19.41 13.17 11.84
N GLY A 44 19.30 13.83 12.99
CA GLY A 44 19.04 13.20 14.28
C GLY A 44 17.69 12.51 14.33
N ALA A 45 16.63 13.14 13.79
CA ALA A 45 15.31 12.53 13.69
C ALA A 45 15.31 11.29 12.79
N VAL A 46 16.01 11.36 11.64
CA VAL A 46 16.17 10.21 10.73
C VAL A 46 16.95 9.08 11.41
N PHE A 47 18.03 9.40 12.13
CA PHE A 47 18.82 8.42 12.86
C PHE A 47 18.00 7.73 13.97
N TYR A 48 17.25 8.50 14.74
CA TYR A 48 16.35 8.00 15.78
C TYR A 48 15.26 7.07 15.19
N TYR A 49 14.69 7.44 14.05
CA TYR A 49 13.73 6.60 13.32
C TYR A 49 14.34 5.26 12.93
N LEU A 50 15.54 5.27 12.31
CA LEU A 50 16.24 4.06 11.90
C LEU A 50 16.64 3.19 13.08
N GLN A 51 16.93 3.77 14.24
CA GLN A 51 17.26 3.02 15.44
C GLN A 51 16.08 2.18 15.94
N ARG A 52 14.85 2.69 15.79
CA ARG A 52 13.60 1.97 16.14
C ARG A 52 13.16 0.92 15.12
N THR A 53 13.73 0.92 13.92
CA THR A 53 13.32 -0.02 12.86
C THR A 53 14.09 -1.33 12.98
N GLU A 54 13.40 -2.45 13.20
CA GLU A 54 13.97 -3.82 13.32
C GLU A 54 14.17 -4.53 11.97
N SER A 55 13.77 -3.92 10.85
CA SER A 55 13.83 -4.54 9.52
C SER A 55 15.27 -4.67 9.00
N GLU A 56 15.66 -5.85 8.49
CA GLU A 56 17.00 -6.11 7.94
C GLU A 56 17.26 -5.43 6.59
N THR A 57 16.21 -5.14 5.82
CA THR A 57 16.31 -4.49 4.51
C THR A 57 15.24 -3.41 4.36
N LEU A 58 15.67 -2.18 4.04
CA LEU A 58 14.78 -1.11 3.63
C LEU A 58 14.84 -0.98 2.12
N THR A 59 13.70 -1.19 1.44
CA THR A 59 13.54 -0.79 0.04
C THR A 59 12.91 0.61 -0.02
N PHE A 60 13.24 1.38 -1.05
CA PHE A 60 12.67 2.73 -1.24
C PHE A 60 11.14 2.70 -1.41
N ALA A 61 10.58 1.57 -1.85
CA ALA A 61 9.12 1.37 -1.93
C ALA A 61 8.50 1.26 -0.52
N ASP A 62 9.12 0.52 0.39
CA ASP A 62 8.62 0.35 1.77
C ASP A 62 8.66 1.64 2.57
N ILE A 63 9.73 2.43 2.43
CA ILE A 63 9.85 3.73 3.08
C ILE A 63 8.74 4.67 2.59
N ARG A 64 8.46 4.70 1.28
CA ARG A 64 7.39 5.53 0.72
C ARG A 64 6.01 5.08 1.19
N ALA A 65 5.77 3.78 1.25
CA ALA A 65 4.52 3.21 1.75
C ALA A 65 4.32 3.53 3.25
N GLN A 66 5.37 3.39 4.07
CA GLN A 66 5.32 3.69 5.51
C GLN A 66 5.16 5.17 5.82
N ILE A 67 5.84 6.06 5.08
CA ILE A 67 5.70 7.51 5.26
C ILE A 67 4.27 7.94 4.87
N LYS A 68 3.74 7.41 3.76
CA LYS A 68 2.35 7.66 3.36
C LYS A 68 1.37 7.18 4.44
N ALA A 69 1.56 5.98 4.96
CA ALA A 69 0.70 5.42 6.00
C ALA A 69 0.76 6.18 7.33
N THR A 70 1.96 6.60 7.77
CA THR A 70 2.16 7.22 9.09
C THR A 70 1.81 8.71 9.12
N PHE A 71 2.16 9.47 8.08
CA PHE A 71 2.00 10.93 8.06
C PHE A 71 0.77 11.42 7.29
N PHE A 72 0.26 10.62 6.34
CA PHE A 72 -0.93 10.94 5.56
C PHE A 72 -1.89 9.75 5.54
N PRO A 73 -2.41 9.31 6.70
CA PRO A 73 -3.43 8.26 6.72
C PRO A 73 -4.62 8.76 5.91
N GLU A 74 -4.79 8.24 4.70
CA GLU A 74 -6.03 8.42 3.94
C GLU A 74 -7.16 8.02 4.90
N LYS A 75 -8.12 8.91 5.19
CA LYS A 75 -9.23 8.59 6.09
C LYS A 75 -9.80 7.22 5.70
N ALA A 76 -9.91 6.31 6.66
CA ALA A 76 -10.50 5.00 6.41
C ALA A 76 -11.90 5.27 5.85
N PRO A 77 -12.16 4.95 4.57
CA PRO A 77 -13.45 5.24 3.99
C PRO A 77 -14.44 4.29 4.67
N ASN A 78 -15.51 4.83 5.24
CA ASN A 78 -16.61 4.02 5.74
C ASN A 78 -17.40 3.51 4.54
N TYR A 79 -16.97 2.38 3.99
CA TYR A 79 -17.69 1.69 2.94
C TYR A 79 -18.89 0.97 3.55
N ILE A 80 -20.07 1.21 3.00
CA ILE A 80 -21.26 0.42 3.28
C ILE A 80 -21.14 -0.88 2.50
N TYR A 81 -21.17 -2.01 3.21
CA TYR A 81 -21.11 -3.32 2.60
C TYR A 81 -22.12 -4.27 3.24
N ASN A 82 -22.56 -5.23 2.44
CA ASN A 82 -23.43 -6.31 2.85
C ASN A 82 -22.63 -7.61 2.82
N LYS A 83 -22.81 -8.45 3.85
CA LYS A 83 -22.18 -9.76 3.94
C LYS A 83 -23.23 -10.83 3.68
N GLU A 84 -22.98 -11.66 2.69
CA GLU A 84 -23.80 -12.80 2.32
C GLU A 84 -23.00 -14.09 2.53
N GLU A 85 -23.61 -15.09 3.15
CA GLU A 85 -23.06 -16.43 3.25
C GLU A 85 -24.01 -17.38 2.51
N GLY A 86 -23.44 -18.24 1.66
CA GLY A 86 -24.23 -19.12 0.83
C GLY A 86 -23.53 -20.42 0.51
N VAL A 87 -24.27 -21.33 -0.12
CA VAL A 87 -23.78 -22.62 -0.58
C VAL A 87 -23.96 -22.68 -2.09
N SER A 88 -22.91 -23.02 -2.81
CA SER A 88 -22.96 -23.26 -4.26
C SER A 88 -22.35 -24.61 -4.57
N GLY A 89 -23.21 -25.54 -5.01
CA GLY A 89 -22.85 -26.95 -5.14
C GLY A 89 -22.49 -27.56 -3.78
N ARG A 90 -21.23 -28.01 -3.63
CA ARG A 90 -20.70 -28.58 -2.38
C ARG A 90 -19.88 -27.58 -1.55
N ASN A 91 -19.61 -26.40 -2.08
CA ASN A 91 -18.73 -25.44 -1.44
C ASN A 91 -19.55 -24.32 -0.78
N ASN A 92 -19.08 -23.90 0.38
CA ASN A 92 -19.62 -22.72 1.05
C ASN A 92 -18.85 -21.50 0.55
N TYR A 93 -19.51 -20.35 0.51
CA TYR A 93 -18.84 -19.10 0.19
C TYR A 93 -19.30 -17.99 1.13
N ILE A 94 -18.40 -17.02 1.32
CA ILE A 94 -18.75 -15.72 1.87
C ILE A 94 -18.53 -14.70 0.78
N ARG A 95 -19.51 -13.81 0.62
CA ARG A 95 -19.44 -12.67 -0.28
C ARG A 95 -19.64 -11.38 0.48
N TYR A 96 -18.77 -10.42 0.24
CA TYR A 96 -18.89 -9.05 0.68
C TYR A 96 -19.23 -8.21 -0.56
N TYR A 97 -20.39 -7.57 -0.56
CA TYR A 97 -20.84 -6.70 -1.64
C TYR A 97 -20.82 -5.25 -1.16
N PHE A 98 -20.21 -4.37 -1.95
CA PHE A 98 -20.10 -2.94 -1.61
C PHE A 98 -21.18 -2.13 -2.32
N GLU A 99 -21.83 -1.24 -1.57
CA GLU A 99 -22.72 -0.25 -2.17
C GLU A 99 -21.91 0.82 -2.92
N SER A 100 -22.52 1.44 -3.93
CA SER A 100 -21.87 2.49 -4.71
C SER A 100 -21.84 3.81 -3.93
N PRO A 101 -20.70 4.53 -3.85
CA PRO A 101 -19.42 4.22 -4.49
C PRO A 101 -18.58 3.21 -3.69
N GLY A 102 -18.19 2.12 -4.34
CA GLY A 102 -17.35 1.08 -3.75
C GLY A 102 -15.88 1.46 -3.62
N PRO A 103 -15.06 0.60 -2.99
CA PRO A 103 -13.65 0.87 -2.79
C PRO A 103 -12.85 1.03 -4.07
N LYS A 104 -11.99 2.05 -4.13
CA LYS A 104 -11.17 2.32 -5.31
C LYS A 104 -10.11 1.23 -5.50
N LEU A 105 -10.05 0.69 -6.70
CA LEU A 105 -9.11 -0.36 -7.09
C LEU A 105 -8.00 0.21 -7.98
N SER A 106 -6.75 0.00 -7.62
CA SER A 106 -5.59 0.41 -8.41
C SER A 106 -5.29 -0.65 -9.46
N LEU A 107 -5.34 -0.27 -10.74
CA LEU A 107 -5.13 -1.17 -11.87
C LEU A 107 -4.13 -0.60 -12.85
N THR A 108 -3.40 -1.50 -13.49
CA THR A 108 -2.51 -1.16 -14.61
C THR A 108 -3.03 -1.81 -15.87
N PHE A 109 -3.26 -1.00 -16.91
CA PHE A 109 -3.57 -1.52 -18.24
C PHE A 109 -2.31 -2.09 -18.90
N ASP A 110 -2.43 -3.30 -19.44
CA ASP A 110 -1.36 -3.92 -20.24
C ASP A 110 -1.67 -3.75 -21.72
N THR A 111 -0.80 -3.06 -22.44
CA THR A 111 -0.97 -2.79 -23.88
C THR A 111 -0.80 -4.02 -24.76
N LYS A 112 -0.13 -5.08 -24.27
CA LYS A 112 0.08 -6.32 -25.03
C LYS A 112 -1.12 -7.24 -24.94
N THR A 113 -1.67 -7.41 -23.74
CA THR A 113 -2.77 -8.34 -23.47
C THR A 113 -4.13 -7.65 -23.55
N GLN A 114 -4.17 -6.31 -23.53
CA GLN A 114 -5.38 -5.48 -23.51
C GLN A 114 -6.28 -5.70 -22.28
N TYR A 115 -5.71 -6.22 -21.18
CA TYR A 115 -6.41 -6.46 -19.93
C TYR A 115 -5.91 -5.55 -18.80
N PHE A 116 -6.68 -5.46 -17.72
CA PHE A 116 -6.32 -4.68 -16.54
C PHE A 116 -5.79 -5.58 -15.43
N HIS A 117 -4.57 -5.34 -14.94
CA HIS A 117 -3.94 -6.18 -13.93
C HIS A 117 -3.75 -5.44 -12.60
N ILE A 118 -3.86 -6.17 -11.49
CA ILE A 118 -3.53 -5.68 -10.15
C ILE A 118 -2.03 -5.89 -9.95
N LYS A 119 -1.24 -4.83 -10.18
CA LYS A 119 0.22 -4.85 -9.92
C LYS A 119 0.58 -4.43 -8.50
N ASP A 120 -0.22 -3.53 -7.91
CA ASP A 120 -0.03 -3.04 -6.55
C ASP A 120 -1.19 -3.51 -5.66
N VAL A 121 -0.88 -4.43 -4.76
CA VAL A 121 -1.83 -5.02 -3.81
C VAL A 121 -2.23 -4.07 -2.68
N TYR A 122 -1.58 -2.91 -2.53
CA TYR A 122 -1.88 -1.96 -1.45
C TYR A 122 -3.37 -1.60 -1.39
N SER A 123 -3.96 -1.27 -2.54
CA SER A 123 -5.39 -0.91 -2.62
C SER A 123 -6.31 -2.06 -2.19
N VAL A 124 -5.96 -3.30 -2.53
CA VAL A 124 -6.72 -4.49 -2.14
C VAL A 124 -6.56 -4.79 -0.65
N ASN A 125 -5.32 -4.80 -0.15
CA ASN A 125 -5.00 -5.12 1.23
C ASN A 125 -5.62 -4.14 2.24
N ARG A 126 -5.78 -2.87 1.85
CA ARG A 126 -6.49 -1.89 2.65
C ARG A 126 -7.95 -2.27 2.89
N ILE A 127 -8.61 -2.85 1.88
CA ILE A 127 -10.01 -3.26 1.95
C ILE A 127 -10.15 -4.60 2.67
N LEU A 128 -9.21 -5.52 2.45
CA LEU A 128 -9.16 -6.76 3.22
C LEU A 128 -8.98 -6.45 4.72
N GLU A 129 -8.07 -5.55 5.07
CA GLU A 129 -7.85 -5.11 6.46
C GLU A 129 -9.09 -4.40 7.04
N TYR A 130 -9.81 -3.59 6.25
CA TYR A 130 -11.08 -2.99 6.67
C TYR A 130 -12.17 -4.03 6.97
N LEU A 131 -12.16 -5.16 6.25
CA LEU A 131 -13.09 -6.29 6.47
C LEU A 131 -12.60 -7.30 7.51
N ASP A 132 -11.48 -7.03 8.20
CA ASP A 132 -10.80 -7.96 9.12
C ASP A 132 -10.39 -9.30 8.46
N LEU A 133 -9.91 -9.21 7.22
CA LEU A 133 -9.47 -10.34 6.40
C LEU A 133 -7.95 -10.34 6.21
N PRO A 134 -7.31 -11.53 6.08
CA PRO A 134 -5.88 -11.64 5.77
C PRO A 134 -5.46 -10.86 4.53
N LYS A 135 -4.25 -10.33 4.51
CA LYS A 135 -3.68 -9.63 3.36
C LYS A 135 -3.22 -10.62 2.28
N VAL A 136 -3.26 -10.19 1.02
CA VAL A 136 -2.64 -10.89 -0.12
C VAL A 136 -1.20 -10.40 -0.31
N ASN A 137 -0.33 -11.30 -0.76
CA ASN A 137 1.11 -11.01 -0.90
C ASN A 137 1.55 -10.82 -2.36
N SER A 138 0.72 -11.22 -3.32
CA SER A 138 1.10 -11.26 -4.74
C SER A 138 0.17 -10.43 -5.60
N ALA A 139 0.76 -9.77 -6.60
CA ALA A 139 0.05 -9.19 -7.73
C ALA A 139 -0.68 -10.29 -8.51
N VAL A 140 -1.79 -9.92 -9.17
CA VAL A 140 -2.61 -10.87 -9.93
C VAL A 140 -3.08 -10.27 -11.25
N GLN A 141 -3.12 -11.13 -12.27
CA GLN A 141 -3.65 -10.77 -13.58
C GLN A 141 -5.18 -10.85 -13.59
N GLU A 142 -5.81 -10.27 -14.62
CA GLU A 142 -7.26 -10.45 -14.80
C GLU A 142 -7.49 -11.90 -15.18
N LEU A 143 -8.49 -12.54 -14.61
CA LEU A 143 -8.69 -13.98 -14.80
C LEU A 143 -8.91 -14.31 -16.29
N ALA A 144 -9.62 -13.45 -17.03
CA ALA A 144 -9.79 -13.56 -18.48
C ALA A 144 -8.46 -13.59 -19.27
N SER A 145 -7.39 -12.94 -18.79
CA SER A 145 -6.09 -12.99 -19.49
C SER A 145 -5.39 -14.35 -19.33
N ILE A 146 -5.80 -15.13 -18.33
CA ILE A 146 -5.28 -16.47 -18.05
C ILE A 146 -6.18 -17.53 -18.72
N THR A 147 -7.50 -17.40 -18.57
CA THR A 147 -8.47 -18.41 -19.05
C THR A 147 -8.89 -18.21 -20.50
N GLY A 148 -8.74 -17.00 -21.04
CA GLY A 148 -9.25 -16.62 -22.36
C GLY A 148 -10.78 -16.49 -22.43
N SER A 149 -11.49 -16.64 -21.30
CA SER A 149 -12.94 -16.61 -21.22
C SER A 149 -13.45 -15.20 -20.99
N ARG A 150 -14.50 -14.80 -21.72
CA ARG A 150 -15.20 -13.52 -21.51
C ARG A 150 -15.97 -13.46 -20.20
N ASN A 151 -16.34 -14.61 -19.64
CA ASN A 151 -17.05 -14.66 -18.36
C ASN A 151 -16.15 -14.31 -17.17
N ASP A 152 -14.84 -14.36 -17.38
CA ASP A 152 -13.83 -14.05 -16.35
C ASP A 152 -13.29 -12.62 -16.46
N LEU A 153 -13.93 -11.79 -17.30
CA LEU A 153 -13.63 -10.36 -17.37
C LEU A 153 -13.92 -9.74 -16.01
N THR A 154 -13.09 -8.76 -15.63
CA THR A 154 -13.20 -8.03 -14.36
C THR A 154 -12.98 -8.86 -13.08
N LEU A 155 -12.67 -10.16 -13.21
CA LEU A 155 -12.39 -11.04 -12.07
C LEU A 155 -10.89 -11.15 -11.80
N TYR A 156 -10.54 -11.21 -10.52
CA TYR A 156 -9.17 -11.40 -10.04
C TYR A 156 -9.17 -12.48 -8.97
N ARG A 157 -8.33 -13.50 -9.08
CA ARG A 157 -8.38 -14.66 -8.18
C ARG A 157 -7.03 -15.01 -7.58
N TRP A 158 -7.00 -15.17 -6.26
CA TRP A 158 -5.89 -15.74 -5.50
C TRP A 158 -6.29 -17.13 -5.01
N GLU A 159 -5.66 -18.15 -5.58
CA GLU A 159 -5.90 -19.55 -5.21
C GLU A 159 -5.33 -19.88 -3.82
N ASP A 160 -4.16 -19.31 -3.48
CA ASP A 160 -3.43 -19.59 -2.23
C ASP A 160 -3.84 -18.68 -1.05
N TYR A 161 -5.07 -18.18 -1.05
CA TYR A 161 -5.54 -17.30 0.02
C TYR A 161 -5.87 -18.09 1.31
N PRO A 162 -5.47 -17.63 2.52
CA PRO A 162 -5.53 -18.45 3.74
C PRO A 162 -6.92 -18.97 4.13
N LEU A 163 -7.98 -18.26 3.76
CA LEU A 163 -9.37 -18.64 4.07
C LEU A 163 -10.04 -19.45 2.93
N GLY A 164 -9.25 -19.86 1.93
CA GLY A 164 -9.70 -20.46 0.68
C GLY A 164 -9.72 -19.46 -0.47
N PRO A 165 -9.92 -19.91 -1.73
CA PRO A 165 -9.73 -19.08 -2.91
C PRO A 165 -10.50 -17.76 -2.85
N LEU A 166 -9.77 -16.66 -2.95
CA LEU A 166 -10.30 -15.29 -2.92
C LEU A 166 -10.53 -14.82 -4.35
N THR A 167 -11.73 -14.37 -4.66
CA THR A 167 -12.08 -13.73 -5.93
C THR A 167 -12.56 -12.31 -5.68
N ILE A 168 -11.99 -11.35 -6.40
CA ILE A 168 -12.42 -9.95 -6.40
C ILE A 168 -13.05 -9.64 -7.75
N GLU A 169 -14.20 -9.00 -7.70
CA GLU A 169 -14.92 -8.51 -8.87
C GLU A 169 -14.78 -7.00 -8.97
N ARG A 170 -14.29 -6.54 -10.14
CA ARG A 170 -14.18 -5.12 -10.47
C ARG A 170 -15.44 -4.62 -11.15
N GLY A 171 -15.78 -3.38 -10.85
CA GLY A 171 -16.74 -2.57 -11.59
C GLY A 171 -16.24 -1.15 -11.80
N ILE A 172 -17.12 -0.32 -12.35
CA ILE A 172 -16.90 1.11 -12.53
C ILE A 172 -17.83 1.84 -11.57
N CYS A 173 -17.26 2.58 -10.63
CA CYS A 173 -18.00 3.41 -9.69
C CYS A 173 -17.92 4.88 -10.13
N GLN A 174 -18.94 5.64 -9.76
CA GLN A 174 -19.01 7.07 -10.01
C GLN A 174 -19.08 7.81 -8.68
N ASP A 175 -18.16 8.74 -8.49
CA ASP A 175 -18.26 9.75 -7.44
C ASP A 175 -19.14 10.87 -8.00
N ARG A 176 -20.38 10.97 -7.52
CA ARG A 176 -21.34 12.00 -7.98
C ARG A 176 -20.93 13.41 -7.53
N ASP A 177 -20.23 13.52 -6.41
CA ASP A 177 -19.82 14.82 -5.87
C ASP A 177 -18.63 15.37 -6.66
N ARG A 178 -17.73 14.49 -7.13
CA ARG A 178 -16.57 14.87 -7.93
C ARG A 178 -16.77 14.73 -9.44
N LEU A 179 -17.88 14.13 -9.87
CA LEU A 179 -18.17 13.78 -11.26
C LEU A 179 -17.06 12.92 -11.90
N GLU A 180 -16.39 12.10 -11.09
CA GLU A 180 -15.28 11.24 -11.51
C GLU A 180 -15.72 9.77 -11.58
N SER A 181 -15.37 9.10 -12.68
CA SER A 181 -15.52 7.64 -12.79
C SER A 181 -14.20 6.96 -12.45
N PHE A 182 -14.25 5.93 -11.63
CA PHE A 182 -13.07 5.18 -11.22
C PHE A 182 -13.34 3.67 -11.13
N GLN A 183 -12.27 2.88 -11.23
CA GLN A 183 -12.34 1.44 -11.08
C GLN A 183 -12.51 1.08 -9.60
N CYS A 184 -13.48 0.25 -9.27
CA CYS A 184 -13.80 -0.09 -7.90
C CYS A 184 -14.01 -1.59 -7.69
N ILE A 185 -13.92 -2.00 -6.42
CA ILE A 185 -14.29 -3.33 -5.98
C ILE A 185 -15.81 -3.36 -5.79
N VAL A 186 -16.49 -4.23 -6.54
CA VAL A 186 -17.94 -4.45 -6.41
C VAL A 186 -18.22 -5.54 -5.39
N SER A 187 -17.49 -6.66 -5.51
CA SER A 187 -17.63 -7.76 -4.57
C SER A 187 -16.30 -8.46 -4.28
N ILE A 188 -16.21 -8.99 -3.07
CA ILE A 188 -15.14 -9.89 -2.62
C ILE A 188 -15.79 -11.20 -2.23
N MET A 189 -15.35 -12.30 -2.83
CA MET A 189 -15.86 -13.64 -2.57
C MET A 189 -14.73 -14.55 -2.09
N ILE A 190 -14.98 -15.30 -1.02
CA ILE A 190 -14.06 -16.31 -0.49
C ILE A 190 -14.77 -17.65 -0.49
N TRP A 191 -14.19 -18.62 -1.19
CA TRP A 191 -14.67 -20.00 -1.19
C TRP A 191 -14.11 -20.76 0.00
N ARG A 192 -14.99 -21.15 0.93
CA ARG A 192 -14.64 -21.97 2.09
C ARG A 192 -14.73 -23.45 1.72
N ARG A 193 -13.67 -24.19 1.99
CA ARG A 193 -13.65 -25.66 1.91
C ARG A 193 -14.21 -26.26 3.19
#